data_AF-D8JVF9-F1
#
_entry.id   AF-D8JVF9-F1
#
_cell.length_a   1.000
_cell.length_b   1.000
_cell.length_c   1.000
_cell.angle_alpha   90.00
_cell.angle_beta   90.00
_cell.angle_gamma   90.00
#
_symmetry.space_group_name_H-M   'P 1'
#
loop_
_entity.id
_entity.type
_entity.pdbx_description
1 polymer ?
#
loop_
_entity_poly.entity_id
_entity_poly.type
_entity_poly.pdbx_seq_one_letter_code
_entity_poly.pdbx_strand_id
1 'polypeptide(L)'
;MTFRSIYWDGDQARLKSFSATSKSGSCSVIKIEIEVRDPFRLGSMLQDLEEIRRAQVAAARPSSEAKPKRGASRRREIPVGPAPLLLTYRED
;
A
#
# COMPACT_ATOMS: atom_id res chain seq x y z
N MET A 1 7.39 5.10 11.54
CA MET A 1 7.22 5.36 10.11
C MET A 1 8.47 6.06 9.62
N THR A 2 9.14 5.53 8.60
CA THR A 2 10.32 6.18 8.01
C THR A 2 9.87 6.98 6.80
N PHE A 3 10.03 8.28 6.85
CA PHE A 3 9.74 9.17 5.72
C PHE A 3 11.04 9.46 4.97
N ARG A 4 10.95 9.58 3.65
CA ARG A 4 12.07 10.03 2.83
C ARG A 4 11.74 11.40 2.26
N SER A 5 12.72 12.27 2.25
CA SER A 5 12.61 13.66 1.82
C SER A 5 13.65 13.94 0.75
N ILE A 6 13.33 14.86 -0.15
CA ILE A 6 14.31 15.51 -1.02
C ILE A 6 14.98 16.64 -0.25
N TYR A 7 16.27 16.88 -0.50
CA TYR A 7 16.92 18.08 0.03
C TYR A 7 16.31 19.34 -0.61
N TRP A 8 16.04 20.37 0.19
CA TRP A 8 15.39 21.60 -0.26
C TRP A 8 16.13 22.84 0.22
N ASP A 9 16.52 23.68 -0.74
CA ASP A 9 17.18 24.96 -0.52
C ASP A 9 16.33 26.06 -1.17
N GLY A 10 15.76 26.94 -0.35
CA GLY A 10 14.81 27.96 -0.80
C GLY A 10 15.39 29.02 -1.73
N ASP A 11 16.72 29.20 -1.71
CA ASP A 11 17.39 30.17 -2.58
C ASP A 11 17.62 29.61 -4.00
N GLN A 12 17.66 28.27 -4.12
CA GLN A 12 18.01 27.56 -5.35
C GLN A 12 16.83 26.81 -5.98
N ALA A 13 15.80 26.50 -5.20
CA ALA A 13 14.62 25.76 -5.63
C ALA A 13 13.33 26.41 -5.13
N ARG A 14 12.35 26.53 -6.03
CA ARG A 14 11.02 27.07 -5.75
C ARG A 14 9.94 26.14 -6.30
N LEU A 15 8.89 25.92 -5.51
CA LEU A 15 7.67 25.27 -5.98
C LEU A 15 6.87 26.24 -6.86
N LYS A 16 6.72 25.92 -8.13
CA LYS A 16 6.02 26.76 -9.12
C LYS A 16 4.52 26.45 -9.14
N SER A 17 4.18 25.17 -9.25
CA SER A 17 2.79 24.70 -9.26
C SER A 17 2.74 23.25 -8.80
N PHE A 18 1.57 22.81 -8.36
CA PHE A 18 1.28 21.39 -8.16
C PHE A 18 -0.15 21.08 -8.60
N SER A 19 -0.37 19.88 -9.09
CA SER A 19 -1.70 19.35 -9.37
C SER A 19 -1.79 17.90 -8.93
N ALA A 20 -3.01 17.46 -8.60
CA ALA A 20 -3.26 16.10 -8.20
C ALA A 20 -4.45 15.55 -8.97
N THR A 21 -4.37 14.28 -9.36
CA THR A 21 -5.47 13.55 -9.97
C THR A 21 -5.60 12.21 -9.27
N SER A 22 -6.79 11.95 -8.73
CA SER A 22 -7.12 10.70 -8.06
C SER A 22 -8.33 10.11 -8.78
N LYS A 23 -8.19 8.90 -9.29
CA LYS A 23 -9.33 8.14 -9.85
C LYS A 23 -9.64 6.98 -8.91
N SER A 24 -10.91 6.85 -8.52
CA SER A 24 -11.38 5.82 -7.59
C SER A 24 -10.94 4.42 -8.05
N GLY A 25 -10.38 3.64 -7.12
CA GLY A 25 -9.83 2.30 -7.41
C GLY A 25 -8.50 2.28 -8.16
N SER A 26 -7.82 3.42 -8.32
CA SER A 26 -6.52 3.52 -9.01
C SER A 26 -5.51 4.36 -8.23
N CYS A 27 -4.29 4.49 -8.76
CA CYS A 27 -3.22 5.29 -8.16
C CYS A 27 -3.56 6.79 -8.21
N SER A 28 -3.33 7.50 -7.11
CA SER A 28 -3.31 8.96 -7.08
C SER A 28 -1.99 9.46 -7.66
N VAL A 29 -2.07 10.36 -8.64
CA VAL A 29 -0.91 10.96 -9.29
C VAL A 29 -0.81 12.42 -8.88
N ILE A 30 0.35 12.83 -8.38
CA ILE A 30 0.69 14.22 -8.08
C ILE A 30 1.73 14.68 -9.09
N LYS A 31 1.46 15.76 -9.81
CA LYS A 31 2.44 16.45 -10.65
C LYS A 31 2.94 17.67 -9.88
N ILE A 32 4.25 17.77 -9.72
CA ILE A 32 4.91 18.88 -9.02
C ILE A 32 5.83 19.57 -10.03
N GLU A 33 5.66 20.88 -10.20
CA GLU A 33 6.55 21.71 -11.01
C GLU A 33 7.47 22.49 -10.10
N ILE A 34 8.76 22.17 -10.15
CA ILE A 34 9.81 22.80 -9.35
C ILE A 34 10.72 23.58 -10.30
N GLU A 35 10.90 24.86 -10.01
CA GLU A 35 11.88 25.70 -10.68
C GLU A 35 13.21 25.62 -9.91
N VAL A 36 14.28 25.24 -10.60
CA VAL A 36 15.63 25.14 -10.03
C VAL A 36 16.57 26.00 -10.86
N ARG A 37 17.36 26.84 -10.20
CA ARG A 37 18.27 27.78 -10.88
C ARG A 37 19.64 27.17 -11.16
N ASP A 38 20.13 26.33 -10.26
CA ASP A 38 21.43 25.68 -10.35
C ASP A 38 21.29 24.25 -10.93
N PRO A 39 21.91 23.93 -12.08
CA PRO A 39 21.93 22.60 -12.65
C PRO A 39 22.49 21.51 -11.71
N PHE A 40 23.46 21.84 -10.86
CA PHE A 40 24.02 20.88 -9.90
C PHE A 40 22.98 20.48 -8.86
N ARG A 41 22.17 21.45 -8.39
CA ARG A 41 21.07 21.19 -7.46
C ARG A 41 19.98 20.34 -8.09
N LEU A 42 19.66 20.55 -9.36
CA LEU A 42 18.72 19.70 -10.09
C LEU A 42 19.22 18.25 -10.14
N GLY A 43 20.51 18.04 -10.44
CA GLY A 43 21.11 16.70 -10.45
C GLY A 43 21.01 16.00 -9.10
N SER A 44 21.34 16.68 -8.01
CA SER A 44 21.21 16.14 -6.65
C SER A 44 19.76 15.79 -6.31
N MET A 45 18.79 16.64 -6.66
CA MET A 45 17.37 16.39 -6.40
C MET A 45 16.85 15.18 -7.19
N LEU A 46 17.29 14.99 -8.43
CA LEU A 46 16.95 13.81 -9.21
C LEU A 46 17.51 12.52 -8.61
N GLN A 47 18.71 12.58 -8.02
CA GLN A 47 19.29 11.46 -7.30
C GLN A 47 18.44 11.10 -6.08
N ASP A 48 18.05 12.08 -5.25
CA ASP A 48 17.17 11.86 -4.09
C ASP A 48 15.85 11.18 -4.50
N LEU A 49 15.23 11.63 -5.61
CA LEU A 49 13.99 11.04 -6.14
C LEU A 49 14.18 9.59 -6.60
N GLU A 50 15.30 9.27 -7.23
CA GLU A 50 15.60 7.90 -7.66
C GLU A 50 15.85 6.98 -6.45
N GLU A 51 16.52 7.46 -5.40
CA GLU A 51 16.70 6.72 -4.15
C GLU A 51 15.36 6.42 -3.46
N ILE A 52 14.46 7.41 -3.42
CA ILE A 52 13.10 7.24 -2.91
C ILE A 52 12.36 6.17 -3.71
N ARG A 53 12.39 6.27 -5.05
CA ARG A 53 11.76 5.29 -5.94
C ARG A 53 12.29 3.88 -5.71
N ARG A 54 13.61 3.72 -5.63
CA ARG A 54 14.26 2.41 -5.37
C ARG A 54 13.80 1.82 -4.05
N ALA A 55 13.76 2.63 -2.99
CA ALA A 55 13.28 2.18 -1.68
C ALA A 55 11.81 1.77 -1.71
N GLN A 56 10.95 2.53 -2.38
CA GLN A 56 9.52 2.21 -2.53
C GLN A 56 9.30 0.91 -3.33
N VAL A 57 10.03 0.71 -4.42
CA VAL A 57 9.98 -0.51 -5.22
C VAL A 57 10.48 -1.71 -4.41
N ALA A 58 11.57 -1.56 -3.65
CA ALA A 58 12.09 -2.60 -2.79
C ALA A 58 11.08 -2.99 -1.69
N ALA A 59 10.40 -2.02 -1.08
CA ALA A 59 9.37 -2.24 -0.08
C ALA A 59 8.08 -2.87 -0.65
N ALA A 60 7.76 -2.61 -1.92
CA ALA A 60 6.59 -3.17 -2.59
C ALA A 60 6.77 -4.62 -3.06
N ARG A 61 8.00 -5.18 -3.02
CA ARG A 61 8.21 -6.59 -3.31
C ARG A 61 7.62 -7.42 -2.15
N PRO A 62 6.64 -8.30 -2.41
CA PRO A 62 6.14 -9.18 -1.36
C PRO A 62 7.29 -10.06 -0.89
N SER A 63 7.57 -10.08 0.41
CA SER A 63 8.45 -11.10 0.98
C SER A 63 7.80 -12.45 0.70
N SER A 64 8.33 -13.21 -0.24
CA SER A 64 7.84 -14.55 -0.57
C SER A 64 8.24 -15.56 0.51
N GLU A 65 8.02 -15.24 1.78
CA GLU A 65 8.33 -16.08 2.93
C GLU A 65 7.20 -15.98 3.95
N ALA A 66 6.10 -16.63 3.60
CA ALA A 66 5.28 -17.41 4.53
C ALA A 66 4.18 -18.06 3.70
N LYS A 67 4.49 -19.17 3.02
CA LYS A 67 3.42 -20.12 2.69
C LYS A 67 2.85 -20.58 4.03
N PRO A 68 1.57 -20.35 4.35
CA PRO A 68 0.98 -21.01 5.51
C PRO A 68 1.06 -22.50 5.21
N LYS A 69 1.73 -23.28 6.07
CA LYS A 69 1.59 -24.74 6.06
C LYS A 69 0.09 -24.98 6.17
N ARG A 70 -0.52 -25.48 5.08
CA ARG A 70 -1.89 -25.99 5.06
C ARG A 70 -1.98 -27.06 6.15
N GLY A 71 -2.41 -26.64 7.35
CA GLY A 71 -2.89 -27.54 8.36
C GLY A 71 -4.13 -28.20 7.79
N ALA A 72 -4.02 -29.47 7.45
CA ALA A 72 -5.14 -30.33 7.12
C ALA A 72 -6.07 -30.41 8.34
N SER A 73 -6.97 -29.44 8.49
CA SER A 73 -8.06 -29.55 9.44
C SER A 73 -9.08 -30.50 8.85
N ARG A 74 -9.02 -31.75 9.32
CA ARG A 74 -9.99 -32.82 9.16
C ARG A 74 -11.41 -32.28 8.96
N ARG A 75 -12.02 -32.72 7.86
CA ARG A 75 -13.47 -32.73 7.64
C ARG A 75 -14.10 -33.39 8.88
N ARG A 76 -14.85 -32.64 9.68
CA ARG A 76 -15.74 -33.24 10.69
C ARG A 76 -16.92 -33.79 9.91
N GLU A 77 -16.95 -35.10 9.77
CA GLU A 77 -18.10 -35.83 9.27
C GLU A 77 -19.25 -35.58 10.25
N ILE A 78 -20.34 -35.00 9.75
CA ILE A 78 -21.61 -34.95 10.48
C ILE A 78 -22.20 -36.35 10.31
N PRO A 79 -22.39 -37.15 11.39
CA PRO A 79 -23.06 -38.42 11.27
C PRO A 79 -24.51 -38.16 10.83
N VAL A 80 -24.90 -38.78 9.71
CA VAL A 80 -26.29 -38.84 9.25
C VAL A 80 -27.05 -39.75 10.22
N GLY A 81 -27.57 -39.17 11.30
CA GLY A 81 -28.58 -39.76 12.17
C GLY A 81 -29.94 -39.11 11.89
N PRO A 82 -31.06 -39.83 12.04
CA PRO A 82 -32.39 -39.30 11.76
C PRO A 82 -32.69 -38.09 12.67
N ALA A 83 -33.25 -37.04 12.06
CA ALA A 83 -33.57 -35.78 12.73
C ALA A 83 -34.42 -36.02 14.01
N PRO A 84 -34.04 -35.48 15.18
CA PRO A 84 -34.94 -35.45 16.31
C PRO A 84 -36.07 -34.45 16.04
N LEU A 85 -37.29 -34.97 16.13
CA LEU A 85 -38.57 -34.31 15.90
C LEU A 85 -38.70 -33.02 16.75
N LEU A 86 -39.01 -31.91 16.06
CA LEU A 86 -39.60 -30.72 16.66
C LEU A 86 -41.03 -31.04 17.13
N LEU A 87 -41.28 -30.94 18.43
CA LEU A 87 -42.54 -30.57 19.10
C LEU A 87 -42.22 -30.76 20.61
N THR A 88 -42.21 -29.75 21.46
CA THR A 88 -43.43 -29.12 21.99
C THR A 88 -43.10 -27.82 22.73
N TYR A 89 -43.83 -26.74 22.43
CA TYR A 89 -44.47 -25.95 23.49
C TYR A 89 -45.66 -25.20 22.89
N ARG A 90 -46.87 -25.63 23.26
CA ARG A 90 -48.12 -24.88 23.15
C ARG A 90 -48.75 -24.98 24.52
N GLU A 91 -48.69 -23.90 25.27
CA GLU A 91 -49.57 -23.63 26.40
C GLU A 91 -50.02 -22.17 26.27
N ASP A 92 -51.25 -21.96 26.72
CA ASP A 92 -52.21 -20.93 26.34
C ASP A 92 -51.81 -19.47 26.60
#